data_AF-A0A1B8ALV1-F1
#
_entry.id   AF-A0A1B8ALV1-F1
#
_cell.length_a   1.000
_cell.length_b   1.000
_cell.length_c   1.000
_cell.angle_alpha   90.00
_cell.angle_beta   90.00
_cell.angle_gamma   90.00
#
_symmetry.space_group_name_H-M   'P 1'
#
loop_
_entity.id
_entity.type
_entity.pdbx_description
1 polymer ?
#
loop_
_entity_poly.entity_id
_entity_poly.type
_entity_poly.pdbx_seq_one_letter_code
_entity_poly.pdbx_strand_id
1 'polypeptide(L)'
;MTCPDTQRYLQIFNPAPETCTDFHQFARFPPEIRCLIWEQALSHERWIRIFLTSHNNDNTGRLMNFGRYYLCIYSRRNMSKLFRTTHESRRVALGFYRVQIPCFTRDWDREENKTTLYICPELDTLEVAGLKFFELFAYDVWARDRLRVGLVNLATRGVNTRFYTDWALDGRDKALLKQALLRIERFTVLNRDSKQKWLGDNLRDPTPLPSDPVHRACPLFGNTIGFERLPYDPRLCEEHLKQIFTGPRDPRMQFHAWFRVLGLLGIKHDHKVDYRYGMCHQNHSRGAQFGQDRNAAAEWVRKDEERFQSSLKTFCEVDGRYYSSPESQGLEEVPQQAIGFWLFPLKSLEPLVDPGIWFRNYAGRRTRGHFYFKRVLDMTKHKPELCLSIMH
;
A
#
# COMPACT_ATOMS: atom_id res chain seq x y z
N MET A 1 -35.34 -1.65 -25.30
CA MET A 1 -34.74 -0.60 -24.46
C MET A 1 -34.25 -1.26 -23.18
N THR A 2 -32.96 -1.60 -23.14
CA THR A 2 -32.31 -2.22 -21.97
C THR A 2 -31.74 -1.12 -21.08
N CYS A 3 -32.03 -1.19 -19.78
CA CYS A 3 -31.65 -0.19 -18.77
C CYS A 3 -30.10 -0.07 -18.68
N PRO A 4 -29.47 1.11 -18.81
CA PRO A 4 -28.01 1.22 -18.95
C PRO A 4 -27.16 1.05 -17.68
N ASP A 5 -27.74 0.87 -16.48
CA ASP A 5 -27.00 1.11 -15.22
C ASP A 5 -26.69 -0.12 -14.34
N THR A 6 -26.95 -1.35 -14.80
CA THR A 6 -26.77 -2.57 -13.97
C THR A 6 -25.31 -2.95 -13.65
N GLN A 7 -24.32 -2.22 -14.18
CA GLN A 7 -22.89 -2.52 -13.98
C GLN A 7 -22.10 -1.35 -13.38
N ARG A 8 -22.76 -0.45 -12.64
CA ARG A 8 -22.12 0.70 -11.99
C ARG A 8 -20.89 0.32 -11.16
N TYR A 9 -20.93 -0.81 -10.46
CA TYR A 9 -19.83 -1.33 -9.64
C TYR A 9 -18.54 -1.65 -10.42
N LEU A 10 -18.63 -1.86 -11.74
CA LEU A 10 -17.47 -2.07 -12.62
C LEU A 10 -16.87 -0.76 -13.16
N GLN A 11 -17.58 0.36 -13.00
CA GLN A 11 -17.08 1.66 -13.45
C GLN A 11 -15.99 2.18 -12.52
N ILE A 12 -15.01 2.89 -13.09
CA ILE A 12 -13.90 3.47 -12.34
C ILE A 12 -14.30 4.82 -11.76
N PHE A 13 -14.22 4.93 -10.43
CA PHE A 13 -14.49 6.14 -9.67
C PHE A 13 -13.40 7.23 -9.86
N ASN A 14 -12.16 6.84 -10.14
CA ASN A 14 -11.06 7.80 -10.31
C ASN A 14 -11.41 8.84 -11.39
N PRO A 15 -11.10 10.13 -11.14
CA PRO A 15 -11.38 11.18 -12.10
C PRO A 15 -10.63 10.90 -13.40
N ALA A 16 -11.29 11.15 -14.53
CA ALA A 16 -10.61 11.15 -15.81
C ALA A 16 -9.67 12.36 -15.87
N PRO A 17 -8.44 12.22 -16.41
CA PRO A 17 -7.61 13.39 -16.64
C PRO A 17 -8.35 14.34 -17.60
N GLU A 18 -8.59 15.57 -17.16
CA GLU A 18 -9.10 16.61 -18.04
C GLU A 18 -7.99 16.97 -19.04
N THR A 19 -8.24 16.72 -20.32
CA THR A 19 -7.30 17.12 -21.38
C THR A 19 -7.33 18.64 -21.53
N CYS A 20 -6.42 19.33 -20.86
CA CYS A 20 -6.11 20.71 -21.19
C CYS A 20 -5.16 20.71 -22.38
N THR A 21 -5.71 20.81 -23.60
CA THR A 21 -4.90 20.76 -24.83
C THR A 21 -3.99 21.99 -24.97
N ASP A 22 -4.36 23.12 -24.36
CA ASP A 22 -3.75 24.41 -24.68
C ASP A 22 -3.52 25.29 -23.44
N PHE A 23 -2.54 24.94 -22.59
CA PHE A 23 -2.01 25.89 -21.59
C PHE A 23 -0.85 26.73 -22.15
N HIS A 24 -1.05 27.34 -23.32
CA HIS A 24 -0.02 28.14 -24.01
C HIS A 24 0.46 29.37 -23.23
N GLN A 25 -0.28 29.78 -22.20
CA GLN A 25 0.06 30.93 -21.37
C GLN A 25 1.11 30.61 -20.29
N PHE A 26 1.47 29.35 -20.07
CA PHE A 26 2.45 28.98 -19.03
C PHE A 26 3.73 29.81 -19.12
N ALA A 27 4.29 29.94 -20.34
CA ALA A 27 5.53 30.67 -20.58
C ALA A 27 5.42 32.19 -20.36
N ARG A 28 4.20 32.74 -20.30
CA ARG A 28 3.96 34.18 -20.09
C ARG A 28 3.96 34.58 -18.63
N PHE A 29 3.88 33.62 -17.70
CA PHE A 29 3.97 33.92 -16.28
C PHE A 29 5.40 34.32 -15.87
N PRO A 30 5.54 35.23 -14.89
CA PRO A 30 6.83 35.50 -14.26
C PRO A 30 7.52 34.22 -13.78
N PRO A 31 8.86 34.14 -13.81
CA PRO A 31 9.60 32.95 -13.37
C PRO A 31 9.20 32.42 -11.99
N GLU A 32 8.86 33.31 -11.06
CA GLU A 32 8.46 32.98 -9.70
C GLU A 32 7.13 32.20 -9.69
N ILE A 33 6.16 32.65 -10.48
CA ILE A 33 4.86 31.99 -10.62
C ILE A 33 5.01 30.63 -11.33
N ARG A 34 5.87 30.55 -12.36
CA ARG A 34 6.16 29.27 -13.04
C ARG A 34 6.79 28.25 -12.09
N CYS A 35 7.72 28.69 -11.22
CA CYS A 35 8.29 27.86 -10.17
C CYS A 35 7.23 27.35 -9.20
N LEU A 36 6.33 28.21 -8.71
CA LEU A 36 5.24 27.81 -7.82
C LEU A 36 4.31 26.77 -8.45
N ILE A 37 3.98 26.92 -9.75
CA ILE A 37 3.18 25.93 -10.47
C ILE A 37 3.91 24.59 -10.55
N TRP A 38 5.21 24.59 -10.82
CA TRP A 38 6.01 23.37 -10.83
C TRP A 38 6.09 22.69 -9.47
N GLU A 39 6.28 23.47 -8.39
CA GLU A 39 6.26 22.95 -7.02
C GLU A 39 4.89 22.38 -6.67
N GLN A 40 3.82 23.09 -7.00
CA GLN A 40 2.46 22.62 -6.76
C GLN A 40 2.16 21.29 -7.48
N ALA A 41 2.66 21.12 -8.71
CA ALA A 41 2.53 19.86 -9.45
C ALA A 41 3.29 18.69 -8.80
N LEU A 42 4.30 18.97 -7.96
CA LEU A 42 5.06 17.99 -7.20
C LEU A 42 4.49 17.72 -5.81
N SER A 43 3.70 18.65 -5.27
CA SER A 43 3.10 18.63 -3.93
C SER A 43 1.92 17.65 -3.80
N HIS A 44 2.13 16.39 -4.19
CA HIS A 44 1.21 15.30 -3.92
C HIS A 44 1.92 14.18 -3.16
N GLU A 45 1.16 13.45 -2.37
CA GLU A 45 1.69 12.31 -1.65
C GLU A 45 2.00 11.16 -2.60
N ARG A 46 3.04 10.39 -2.25
CA ARG A 46 3.52 9.31 -3.08
C ARG A 46 3.70 8.04 -2.27
N TRP A 47 3.22 6.92 -2.82
CA TRP A 47 3.41 5.59 -2.25
C TRP A 47 4.46 4.82 -3.06
N ILE A 48 5.67 4.71 -2.51
CA ILE A 48 6.82 4.15 -3.22
C ILE A 48 7.15 2.77 -2.66
N ARG A 49 7.01 1.75 -3.52
CA ARG A 49 7.31 0.37 -3.16
C ARG A 49 8.76 0.03 -3.44
N ILE A 50 9.49 -0.31 -2.39
CA ILE A 50 10.89 -0.71 -2.47
C ILE A 50 11.13 -2.10 -1.87
N PHE A 51 12.16 -2.77 -2.38
CA PHE A 51 12.67 -4.03 -1.89
C PHE A 51 14.12 -3.86 -1.45
N LEU A 52 14.44 -4.27 -0.23
CA LEU A 52 15.80 -4.28 0.32
C LEU A 52 16.26 -5.72 0.52
N THR A 53 17.41 -6.06 -0.07
CA THR A 53 18.03 -7.39 0.10
C THR A 53 19.56 -7.30 0.16
N SER A 54 20.20 -8.43 0.43
CA SER A 54 21.65 -8.60 0.31
C SER A 54 22.05 -8.75 -1.16
N HIS A 55 23.30 -8.40 -1.46
CA HIS A 55 23.90 -8.52 -2.78
C HIS A 55 24.19 -9.99 -3.19
N ASN A 56 24.20 -10.93 -2.24
CA ASN A 56 24.72 -12.29 -2.45
C ASN A 56 23.76 -13.30 -3.10
N ASN A 57 22.56 -12.90 -3.51
CA ASN A 57 21.62 -13.85 -4.14
C ASN A 57 21.73 -13.91 -5.67
N ASP A 58 22.51 -13.03 -6.31
CA ASP A 58 22.68 -13.04 -7.76
C ASP A 58 24.17 -13.17 -8.13
N ASN A 59 24.53 -14.29 -8.77
CA ASN A 59 25.85 -14.60 -9.34
C ASN A 59 26.27 -13.65 -10.49
N THR A 60 25.57 -12.54 -10.70
CA THR A 60 25.89 -11.58 -11.74
C THR A 60 26.76 -10.48 -11.16
N GLY A 61 28.07 -10.57 -11.39
CA GLY A 61 29.10 -9.61 -10.97
C GLY A 61 28.96 -8.19 -11.57
N ARG A 62 27.80 -7.54 -11.41
CA ARG A 62 27.55 -6.16 -11.84
C ARG A 62 27.53 -5.24 -10.62
N LEU A 63 28.72 -4.79 -10.25
CA LEU A 63 28.96 -3.76 -9.24
C LEU A 63 28.33 -2.40 -9.64
N MET A 64 27.72 -1.74 -8.64
CA MET A 64 27.85 -0.31 -8.33
C MET A 64 27.21 0.01 -6.95
N ASN A 65 28.07 0.00 -5.93
CA ASN A 65 28.21 0.84 -4.72
C ASN A 65 27.00 1.41 -3.95
N PHE A 66 26.56 0.69 -2.90
CA PHE A 66 26.78 1.11 -1.48
C PHE A 66 27.31 -0.03 -0.58
N GLY A 67 27.68 -1.19 -1.14
CA GLY A 67 28.32 -2.32 -0.45
C GLY A 67 27.52 -3.00 0.68
N ARG A 68 26.41 -2.40 1.13
CA ARG A 68 25.73 -2.76 2.37
C ARG A 68 24.32 -3.30 2.18
N TYR A 69 23.64 -2.90 1.11
CA TYR A 69 22.33 -3.43 0.71
C TYR A 69 22.09 -3.22 -0.77
N TYR A 70 21.15 -3.98 -1.31
CA TYR A 70 20.62 -3.86 -2.66
C TYR A 70 19.20 -3.28 -2.58
N LEU A 71 18.93 -2.24 -3.36
CA LEU A 71 17.67 -1.51 -3.40
C LEU A 71 17.02 -1.63 -4.78
N CYS A 72 15.78 -2.10 -4.81
CA CYS A 72 15.00 -2.22 -6.02
C CYS A 72 13.61 -1.57 -5.89
N ILE A 73 13.15 -0.90 -6.94
CA ILE A 73 11.82 -0.31 -7.04
C ILE A 73 10.93 -1.24 -7.88
N TYR A 74 9.72 -1.52 -7.39
CA TYR A 74 8.75 -2.42 -8.04
C TYR A 74 8.07 -1.87 -9.30
N SER A 75 8.48 -0.72 -9.86
CA SER A 75 7.87 -0.16 -11.07
C SER A 75 8.83 0.71 -11.88
N ARG A 76 8.80 0.53 -13.20
CA ARG A 76 9.70 1.16 -14.19
C ARG A 76 9.38 2.63 -14.52
N ARG A 77 8.17 3.13 -14.27
CA ARG A 77 7.69 4.37 -14.90
C ARG A 77 7.17 5.39 -13.91
N ASN A 78 8.10 6.02 -13.18
CA ASN A 78 7.76 6.67 -11.92
C ASN A 78 8.60 7.90 -11.56
N MET A 79 9.55 8.29 -12.41
CA MET A 79 10.11 9.64 -12.29
C MET A 79 9.05 10.63 -12.77
N SER A 80 8.81 11.68 -11.98
CA SER A 80 7.97 12.80 -12.38
C SER A 80 8.34 13.24 -13.80
N LYS A 81 7.33 13.42 -14.66
CA LYS A 81 7.54 13.92 -16.04
C LYS A 81 8.32 15.24 -16.03
N LEU A 82 8.20 16.01 -14.94
CA LEU A 82 8.90 17.28 -14.72
C LEU A 82 10.42 17.18 -14.73
N PHE A 83 11.02 16.00 -14.53
CA PHE A 83 12.46 15.80 -14.73
C PHE A 83 12.91 15.90 -16.19
N ARG A 84 11.98 15.82 -17.15
CA ARG A 84 12.24 15.74 -18.59
C ARG A 84 11.50 16.79 -19.42
N THR A 85 10.58 17.57 -18.83
CA THR A 85 9.79 18.57 -19.57
C THR A 85 10.64 19.77 -20.00
N THR A 86 11.24 20.50 -19.07
CA THR A 86 12.14 21.64 -19.35
C THR A 86 13.31 21.68 -18.36
N HIS A 87 14.33 22.51 -18.64
CA HIS A 87 15.41 22.74 -17.70
C HIS A 87 14.91 23.33 -16.37
N GLU A 88 13.94 24.25 -16.44
CA GLU A 88 13.34 24.88 -15.26
C GLU A 88 12.58 23.86 -14.41
N SER A 89 11.68 23.07 -15.01
CA SER A 89 10.92 22.05 -14.28
C SER A 89 11.83 21.00 -13.65
N ARG A 90 12.93 20.63 -14.36
CA ARG A 90 13.94 19.70 -13.84
C ARG A 90 14.66 20.29 -12.63
N ARG A 91 15.04 21.56 -12.67
CA ARG A 91 15.69 22.25 -11.54
C ARG A 91 14.78 22.27 -10.31
N VAL A 92 13.50 22.61 -10.50
CA VAL A 92 12.50 22.58 -9.41
C VAL A 92 12.33 21.17 -8.85
N ALA A 93 12.18 20.16 -9.71
CA ALA A 93 12.03 18.77 -9.29
C ALA A 93 13.25 18.24 -8.49
N LEU A 94 14.48 18.59 -8.90
CA LEU A 94 15.69 18.24 -8.17
C LEU A 94 15.81 18.96 -6.82
N GLY A 95 15.31 20.19 -6.73
CA GLY A 95 15.25 20.94 -5.46
C GLY A 95 14.21 20.40 -4.48
N PHE A 96 13.08 19.93 -5.02
CA PHE A 96 11.96 19.35 -4.27
C PHE A 96 12.27 17.94 -3.76
N TYR A 97 12.74 17.04 -4.63
CA TYR A 97 13.15 15.69 -4.25
C TYR A 97 14.61 15.68 -3.78
N ARG A 98 14.81 16.16 -2.54
CA ARG A 98 16.12 16.46 -1.97
C ARG A 98 17.03 15.24 -1.82
N VAL A 99 16.46 14.06 -1.67
CA VAL A 99 17.22 12.82 -1.44
C VAL A 99 17.29 12.02 -2.73
N GLN A 100 18.50 11.61 -3.10
CA GLN A 100 18.78 10.83 -4.30
C GLN A 100 19.53 9.55 -3.94
N ILE A 101 18.91 8.40 -4.15
CA ILE A 101 19.48 7.08 -3.85
C ILE A 101 19.61 6.26 -5.14
N PRO A 102 20.83 5.92 -5.58
CA PRO A 102 21.06 4.94 -6.64
C PRO A 102 20.35 3.60 -6.35
N CYS A 103 19.66 3.06 -7.33
CA CYS A 103 18.91 1.81 -7.18
C CYS A 103 18.64 1.14 -8.54
N PHE A 104 17.91 0.03 -8.50
CA PHE A 104 17.49 -0.70 -9.68
C PHE A 104 15.98 -0.68 -9.85
N THR A 105 15.50 -0.74 -11.08
CA THR A 105 14.10 -1.09 -11.37
C THR A 105 14.04 -2.54 -11.85
N ARG A 106 13.20 -3.35 -11.22
CA ARG A 106 12.89 -4.71 -11.69
C ARG A 106 11.55 -4.67 -12.40
N ASP A 107 11.57 -5.04 -13.68
CA ASP A 107 10.36 -5.46 -14.38
C ASP A 107 10.26 -6.97 -14.18
N TRP A 108 9.07 -7.51 -13.93
CA TRP A 108 8.89 -8.93 -13.63
C TRP A 108 9.47 -9.87 -14.71
N ASP A 109 9.64 -9.38 -15.95
CA ASP A 109 10.13 -10.13 -17.11
C ASP A 109 11.38 -9.53 -17.79
N ARG A 110 12.07 -8.54 -17.19
CA ARG A 110 13.21 -7.88 -17.87
C ARG A 110 14.40 -7.61 -16.97
N GLU A 111 15.55 -7.42 -17.63
CA GLU A 111 16.81 -6.99 -17.01
C GLU A 111 16.64 -5.77 -16.11
N GLU A 112 17.37 -5.82 -15.00
CA GLU A 112 17.43 -4.76 -14.01
C GLU A 112 18.14 -3.54 -14.59
N ASN A 113 17.42 -2.42 -14.62
CA ASN A 113 17.99 -1.15 -15.10
C ASN A 113 18.43 -0.31 -13.91
N LYS A 114 19.67 0.20 -13.99
CA LYS A 114 20.18 1.20 -13.04
C LYS A 114 19.34 2.48 -13.15
N THR A 115 18.96 3.03 -12.02
CA THR A 115 18.17 4.27 -11.91
C THR A 115 18.50 5.01 -10.61
N THR A 116 17.78 6.10 -10.35
CA THR A 116 17.85 6.87 -9.11
C THR A 116 16.45 7.00 -8.50
N LEU A 117 16.35 6.70 -7.22
CA LEU A 117 15.18 6.97 -6.41
C LEU A 117 15.28 8.41 -5.87
N TYR A 118 14.30 9.23 -6.25
CA TYR A 118 14.16 10.62 -5.82
C TYR A 118 13.12 10.68 -4.70
N ILE A 119 13.49 11.19 -3.53
CA ILE A 119 12.64 11.18 -2.32
C ILE A 119 12.44 12.60 -1.79
N CYS A 120 11.19 12.91 -1.46
CA CYS A 120 10.75 14.02 -0.63
C CYS A 120 10.30 13.43 0.72
N PRO A 121 11.15 13.46 1.76
CA PRO A 121 10.88 12.89 3.08
C PRO A 121 9.47 13.11 3.63
N GLU A 122 8.97 14.34 3.49
CA GLU A 122 7.72 14.79 4.11
C GLU A 122 6.47 14.21 3.43
N LEU A 123 6.53 13.94 2.12
CA LEU A 123 5.37 13.54 1.31
C LEU A 123 5.42 12.08 0.82
N ASP A 124 6.62 11.49 0.76
CA ASP A 124 6.78 10.14 0.25
C ASP A 124 6.65 9.11 1.37
N THR A 125 5.65 8.23 1.24
CA THR A 125 5.56 7.02 2.05
C THR A 125 6.33 5.89 1.37
N LEU A 126 7.37 5.39 2.03
CA LEU A 126 8.16 4.26 1.52
C LEU A 126 7.61 2.95 2.08
N GLU A 127 7.03 2.13 1.20
CA GLU A 127 6.66 0.78 1.53
C GLU A 127 7.85 -0.17 1.34
N VAL A 128 8.40 -0.63 2.46
CA VAL A 128 9.62 -1.43 2.49
C VAL A 128 9.30 -2.92 2.59
N ALA A 129 9.60 -3.65 1.53
CA ALA A 129 9.66 -5.11 1.56
C ALA A 129 11.08 -5.57 1.95
N GLY A 130 11.16 -6.38 3.01
CA GLY A 130 12.45 -6.84 3.55
C GLY A 130 13.07 -5.77 4.47
N LEU A 131 12.81 -5.87 5.77
CA LEU A 131 13.33 -4.91 6.76
C LEU A 131 14.77 -5.21 7.21
N LYS A 132 15.41 -6.26 6.66
CA LYS A 132 16.75 -6.71 7.09
C LYS A 132 17.84 -5.65 6.93
N PHE A 133 17.71 -4.73 5.98
CA PHE A 133 18.67 -3.64 5.74
C PHE A 133 18.08 -2.25 5.93
N PHE A 134 16.97 -2.19 6.67
CA PHE A 134 16.21 -0.96 6.85
C PHE A 134 17.04 0.16 7.50
N GLU A 135 17.83 -0.14 8.52
CA GLU A 135 18.61 0.85 9.26
C GLU A 135 19.68 1.52 8.40
N LEU A 136 20.31 0.77 7.50
CA LEU A 136 21.35 1.28 6.61
C LEU A 136 20.73 2.17 5.53
N PHE A 137 19.61 1.73 4.96
CA PHE A 137 18.85 2.51 4.00
C PHE A 137 18.32 3.81 4.61
N ALA A 138 17.69 3.73 5.79
CA ALA A 138 17.16 4.90 6.49
C ALA A 138 18.28 5.89 6.87
N TYR A 139 19.45 5.39 7.26
CA TYR A 139 20.62 6.22 7.47
C TYR A 139 21.06 6.94 6.20
N ASP A 140 21.14 6.25 5.06
CA ASP A 140 21.54 6.87 3.80
C ASP A 140 20.55 7.95 3.34
N VAL A 141 19.24 7.74 3.54
CA VAL A 141 18.20 8.75 3.30
C VAL A 141 18.44 9.99 4.15
N TRP A 142 18.67 9.82 5.45
CA TRP A 142 18.98 10.92 6.37
C TRP A 142 20.33 11.60 6.09
N ALA A 143 21.34 10.82 5.73
CA ALA A 143 22.68 11.30 5.45
C ALA A 143 22.73 12.19 4.20
N ARG A 144 21.84 11.92 3.23
CA ARG A 144 21.74 12.64 1.95
C ARG A 144 20.71 13.76 1.95
N ASP A 145 19.81 13.78 2.92
CA ASP A 145 18.87 14.89 3.07
C ASP A 145 19.58 16.12 3.62
N ARG A 146 19.63 17.19 2.81
CA ARG A 146 20.17 18.49 3.23
C ARG A 146 19.45 19.09 4.43
N LEU A 147 18.18 18.73 4.66
CA LEU A 147 17.39 19.19 5.81
C LEU A 147 17.44 18.23 7.01
N ARG A 148 18.13 17.09 6.88
CA ARG A 148 18.27 16.08 7.94
C ARG A 148 16.95 15.53 8.50
N VAL A 149 15.86 15.59 7.73
CA VAL A 149 14.55 15.00 8.09
C VAL A 149 14.66 13.48 8.07
N GLY A 150 15.22 12.93 6.98
CA GLY A 150 15.41 11.48 6.83
C GLY A 150 14.12 10.74 6.46
N LEU A 151 13.96 9.50 6.91
CA LEU A 151 12.75 8.72 6.63
C LEU A 151 11.74 8.88 7.77
N VAL A 152 10.61 9.54 7.50
CA VAL A 152 9.56 9.80 8.50
C VAL A 152 8.24 9.06 8.20
N ASN A 153 7.98 8.73 6.94
CA ASN A 153 6.79 8.01 6.49
C ASN A 153 7.14 6.58 6.04
N LEU A 154 6.85 5.59 6.89
CA LEU A 154 7.14 4.18 6.64
C LEU A 154 5.86 3.37 6.44
N ALA A 155 5.89 2.50 5.44
CA ALA A 155 4.87 1.47 5.27
C ALA A 155 5.48 0.07 5.13
N THR A 156 4.68 -0.94 5.45
CA THR A 156 5.01 -2.34 5.22
C THR A 156 3.74 -3.15 4.93
N ARG A 157 3.86 -4.28 4.24
CA ARG A 157 2.77 -5.27 4.11
C ARG A 157 2.48 -6.02 5.40
N GLY A 158 3.45 -6.03 6.32
CA GLY A 158 3.36 -6.72 7.60
C GLY A 158 4.68 -6.67 8.35
N VAL A 159 4.59 -6.83 9.67
CA VAL A 159 5.72 -6.93 10.58
C VAL A 159 5.79 -8.38 11.05
N ASN A 160 6.87 -9.06 10.67
CA ASN A 160 7.15 -10.39 11.21
C ASN A 160 7.38 -10.27 12.72
N THR A 161 6.70 -11.09 13.53
CA THR A 161 6.88 -11.12 15.00
C THR A 161 8.29 -11.51 15.42
N ARG A 162 9.06 -12.13 14.52
CA ARG A 162 10.49 -12.45 14.66
C ARG A 162 11.43 -11.44 14.03
N PHE A 163 10.92 -10.36 13.43
CA PHE A 163 11.76 -9.37 12.73
C PHE A 163 12.94 -8.91 13.59
N TYR A 164 12.68 -8.46 14.82
CA TYR A 164 13.75 -7.98 15.70
C TYR A 164 14.70 -9.09 16.12
N THR A 165 14.21 -10.31 16.39
CA THR A 165 15.09 -11.42 16.79
C THR A 165 15.98 -11.83 15.64
N ASP A 166 15.44 -11.96 14.44
CA ASP A 166 16.19 -12.34 13.24
C ASP A 166 17.21 -11.25 12.89
N TRP A 167 16.81 -9.98 12.99
CA TRP A 167 17.68 -8.83 12.76
C TRP A 167 18.80 -8.71 13.82
N ALA A 168 18.50 -8.96 15.10
CA ALA A 168 19.48 -8.86 16.18
C ALA A 168 20.51 -10.01 16.15
N LEU A 169 20.09 -11.21 15.73
CA LEU A 169 20.98 -12.37 15.56
C LEU A 169 22.05 -12.13 14.49
N ASP A 170 21.78 -11.26 13.52
CA ASP A 170 22.74 -10.88 12.47
C ASP A 170 23.83 -9.89 12.95
N GLY A 171 23.91 -9.57 14.25
CA GLY A 171 24.95 -8.73 14.84
C GLY A 171 24.91 -7.26 14.39
N ARG A 172 23.71 -6.75 14.08
CA ARG A 172 23.50 -5.44 13.43
C ARG A 172 23.49 -4.27 14.42
N ASP A 173 23.70 -3.07 13.89
CA ASP A 173 23.82 -1.85 14.70
C ASP A 173 22.47 -1.41 15.30
N LYS A 174 22.28 -1.77 16.58
CA LYS A 174 21.07 -1.47 17.34
C LYS A 174 20.84 0.02 17.49
N ALA A 175 21.91 0.80 17.61
CA ALA A 175 21.81 2.25 17.76
C ALA A 175 21.31 2.88 16.46
N LEU A 176 21.80 2.41 15.31
CA LEU A 176 21.37 2.90 14.01
C LEU A 176 19.89 2.60 13.72
N LEU A 177 19.45 1.36 13.99
CA LEU A 177 18.03 1.01 13.87
C LEU A 177 17.17 1.84 14.81
N LYS A 178 17.61 2.03 16.06
CA LYS A 178 16.91 2.88 17.03
C LYS A 178 16.76 4.30 16.53
N GLN A 179 17.83 4.90 16.00
CA GLN A 179 17.78 6.26 15.44
C GLN A 179 16.83 6.33 14.24
N ALA A 180 16.87 5.36 13.32
CA ALA A 180 15.97 5.33 12.17
C ALA A 180 14.50 5.29 12.62
N LEU A 181 14.18 4.41 13.58
CA LEU A 181 12.82 4.25 14.09
C LEU A 181 12.35 5.44 14.93
N LEU A 182 13.23 6.13 15.65
CA LEU A 182 12.89 7.33 16.42
C LEU A 182 12.34 8.47 15.55
N ARG A 183 12.69 8.52 14.25
CA ARG A 183 12.23 9.56 13.31
C ARG A 183 10.87 9.26 12.67
N ILE A 184 10.31 8.07 12.86
CA ILE A 184 9.07 7.69 12.20
C ILE A 184 7.91 8.48 12.77
N GLU A 185 7.35 9.37 11.95
CA GLU A 185 6.15 10.16 12.25
C GLU A 185 4.88 9.43 11.79
N ARG A 186 4.96 8.62 10.73
CA ARG A 186 3.83 7.84 10.22
C ARG A 186 4.23 6.41 9.93
N PHE A 187 3.47 5.47 10.48
CA PHE A 187 3.66 4.04 10.23
C PHE A 187 2.36 3.40 9.72
N THR A 188 2.44 2.81 8.53
CA THR A 188 1.29 2.16 7.88
C THR A 188 1.51 0.67 7.66
N VAL A 189 0.56 -0.15 8.10
CA VAL A 189 0.48 -1.56 7.67
C VAL A 189 -0.56 -1.65 6.56
N LEU A 190 -0.13 -1.91 5.31
CA LEU A 190 -1.02 -1.98 4.15
C LEU A 190 -1.34 -3.44 3.81
N ASN A 191 -2.59 -3.86 4.02
CA ASN A 191 -3.09 -5.13 3.50
C ASN A 191 -3.45 -5.00 2.01
N ARG A 192 -2.91 -5.94 1.23
CA ARG A 192 -3.13 -6.09 -0.22
C ARG A 192 -3.44 -7.54 -0.58
N ASP A 193 -4.37 -8.12 0.16
CA ASP A 193 -4.83 -9.47 -0.08
C ASP A 193 -5.71 -9.52 -1.34
N SER A 194 -5.72 -10.68 -1.99
CA SER A 194 -6.54 -10.92 -3.17
C SER A 194 -8.01 -11.07 -2.77
N LYS A 195 -8.95 -10.59 -3.59
CA LYS A 195 -10.40 -10.81 -3.39
C LYS A 195 -10.74 -12.30 -3.24
N GLN A 196 -9.97 -13.18 -3.89
CA GLN A 196 -10.12 -14.63 -3.79
C GLN A 196 -9.96 -15.16 -2.35
N LYS A 197 -9.24 -14.45 -1.46
CA LYS A 197 -9.12 -14.86 -0.05
C LYS A 197 -10.44 -14.75 0.72
N TRP A 198 -11.45 -14.06 0.18
CA TRP A 198 -12.81 -14.08 0.73
C TRP A 198 -13.47 -15.44 0.67
N LEU A 199 -13.09 -16.27 -0.30
CA LEU A 199 -13.57 -17.66 -0.40
C LEU A 199 -12.90 -18.58 0.64
N GLY A 200 -12.01 -18.03 1.48
CA GLY A 200 -11.22 -18.78 2.45
C GLY A 200 -9.96 -19.39 1.83
N ASP A 201 -8.93 -19.58 2.65
CA ASP A 201 -7.69 -20.25 2.25
C ASP A 201 -7.84 -21.79 2.22
N ASN A 202 -8.95 -22.34 2.76
CA ASN A 202 -9.27 -23.77 2.82
C ASN A 202 -10.79 -24.01 2.81
N LEU A 203 -11.25 -25.08 2.13
CA LEU A 203 -12.64 -25.56 2.10
C LEU A 203 -13.28 -25.82 3.49
N ARG A 204 -12.48 -25.84 4.57
CA ARG A 204 -12.94 -26.08 5.95
C ARG A 204 -12.92 -24.84 6.84
N ASP A 205 -12.60 -23.67 6.29
CA ASP A 205 -12.62 -22.43 7.04
C ASP A 205 -14.08 -21.96 7.19
N PRO A 206 -14.66 -21.91 8.40
CA PRO A 206 -16.07 -21.56 8.62
C PRO A 206 -16.34 -20.06 8.46
N THR A 207 -15.44 -19.31 7.80
CA THR A 207 -15.66 -17.89 7.54
C THR A 207 -16.98 -17.78 6.76
N PRO A 208 -17.96 -17.00 7.26
CA PRO A 208 -19.20 -16.75 6.52
C PRO A 208 -18.80 -16.29 5.12
N LEU A 209 -19.38 -16.93 4.10
CA LEU A 209 -19.21 -16.51 2.72
C LEU A 209 -19.44 -15.00 2.68
N PRO A 210 -18.41 -14.19 2.37
CA PRO A 210 -18.60 -12.78 2.15
C PRO A 210 -19.21 -12.63 0.76
N SER A 211 -20.39 -13.21 0.55
CA SER A 211 -21.26 -12.92 -0.59
C SER A 211 -21.87 -11.53 -0.47
N ASP A 212 -21.64 -10.85 0.67
CA ASP A 212 -22.08 -9.49 0.91
C ASP A 212 -21.43 -8.54 -0.13
N PRO A 213 -22.25 -7.86 -0.97
CA PRO A 213 -21.78 -6.84 -1.90
C PRO A 213 -20.87 -5.79 -1.24
N VAL A 214 -21.01 -5.54 0.07
CA VAL A 214 -20.18 -4.61 0.85
C VAL A 214 -18.68 -4.82 0.65
N HIS A 215 -18.21 -6.06 0.53
CA HIS A 215 -16.77 -6.33 0.39
C HIS A 215 -16.21 -5.81 -0.94
N ARG A 216 -17.03 -5.71 -1.98
CA ARG A 216 -16.65 -5.23 -3.31
C ARG A 216 -16.36 -3.73 -3.35
N ALA A 217 -16.73 -2.97 -2.32
CA ALA A 217 -16.46 -1.54 -2.22
C ALA A 217 -14.96 -1.20 -2.00
N CYS A 218 -14.18 -2.16 -1.47
CA CYS A 218 -12.77 -1.96 -1.15
C CYS A 218 -11.92 -1.66 -2.41
N PRO A 219 -11.06 -0.62 -2.39
CA PRO A 219 -10.27 -0.19 -3.54
C PRO A 219 -9.35 -1.28 -4.08
N LEU A 220 -8.97 -1.15 -5.35
CA LEU A 220 -7.93 -1.97 -5.97
C LEU A 220 -6.61 -1.23 -5.95
N PHE A 221 -5.54 -1.92 -5.59
CA PHE A 221 -4.22 -1.33 -5.56
C PHE A 221 -3.73 -0.98 -6.97
N GLY A 222 -3.54 0.31 -7.23
CA GLY A 222 -2.97 0.82 -8.48
C GLY A 222 -1.44 0.65 -8.57
N ASN A 223 -0.92 0.76 -9.79
CA ASN A 223 0.54 0.81 -10.04
C ASN A 223 1.09 2.25 -10.06
N THR A 224 0.25 3.26 -9.82
CA THR A 224 0.66 4.66 -9.76
C THR A 224 1.37 4.94 -8.44
N ILE A 225 2.34 5.86 -8.47
CA ILE A 225 3.01 6.32 -7.24
C ILE A 225 2.21 7.43 -6.56
N GLY A 226 1.73 8.40 -7.33
CA GLY A 226 1.00 9.54 -6.78
C GLY A 226 -0.44 9.19 -6.45
N PHE A 227 -0.93 9.76 -5.35
CA PHE A 227 -2.34 9.67 -4.96
C PHE A 227 -2.84 10.98 -4.37
N GLU A 228 -4.15 11.18 -4.49
CA GLU A 228 -4.90 12.21 -3.78
C GLU A 228 -5.56 11.59 -2.56
N ARG A 229 -5.43 12.24 -1.40
CA ARG A 229 -6.02 11.76 -0.16
C ARG A 229 -7.32 12.50 0.12
N LEU A 230 -8.43 11.79 0.04
CA LEU A 230 -9.73 12.28 0.48
C LEU A 230 -9.93 11.98 1.98
N PRO A 231 -10.51 12.92 2.75
CA PRO A 231 -10.69 12.76 4.20
C PRO A 231 -11.61 11.60 4.57
N TYR A 232 -12.53 11.24 3.67
CA TYR A 232 -13.34 10.03 3.76
C TYR A 232 -13.63 9.49 2.36
N ASP A 233 -13.96 8.21 2.24
CA ASP A 233 -14.45 7.64 0.99
C ASP A 233 -15.90 8.09 0.72
N PRO A 234 -16.16 8.94 -0.28
CA PRO A 234 -17.51 9.46 -0.55
C PRO A 234 -18.44 8.40 -1.16
N ARG A 235 -17.91 7.24 -1.55
CA ARG A 235 -18.68 6.15 -2.15
C ARG A 235 -19.42 5.31 -1.11
N LEU A 236 -19.04 5.41 0.17
CA LEU A 236 -19.50 4.49 1.22
C LEU A 236 -20.68 5.05 2.01
N CYS A 237 -21.61 4.15 2.33
CA CYS A 237 -22.62 4.32 3.38
C CYS A 237 -22.23 3.50 4.65
N GLU A 238 -22.98 3.64 5.74
CA GLU A 238 -22.65 2.97 7.01
C GLU A 238 -22.67 1.44 6.92
N GLU A 239 -23.59 0.86 6.15
CA GLU A 239 -23.67 -0.59 5.95
C GLU A 239 -22.36 -1.17 5.41
N HIS A 240 -21.66 -0.42 4.55
CA HIS A 240 -20.39 -0.84 3.99
C HIS A 240 -19.27 -1.01 5.03
N LEU A 241 -19.41 -0.39 6.20
CA LEU A 241 -18.38 -0.40 7.24
C LEU A 241 -18.71 -1.34 8.40
N LYS A 242 -19.91 -1.91 8.48
CA LYS A 242 -20.31 -2.80 9.57
C LYS A 242 -19.57 -4.14 9.56
N GLN A 243 -19.21 -4.63 8.37
CA GLN A 243 -18.59 -5.93 8.19
C GLN A 243 -17.36 -5.86 7.27
N ILE A 244 -16.31 -5.15 7.69
CA ILE A 244 -15.07 -5.07 6.92
C ILE A 244 -14.22 -6.32 7.13
N PHE A 245 -14.03 -7.10 6.06
CA PHE A 245 -13.09 -8.22 6.05
C PHE A 245 -11.65 -7.74 5.90
N THR A 246 -10.84 -7.88 6.94
CA THR A 246 -9.45 -7.40 7.03
C THR A 246 -8.41 -8.43 6.57
N GLY A 247 -8.83 -9.56 6.00
CA GLY A 247 -7.96 -10.64 5.57
C GLY A 247 -7.94 -11.85 6.53
N PRO A 248 -7.16 -12.90 6.19
CA PRO A 248 -7.15 -14.17 6.93
C PRO A 248 -6.46 -14.06 8.30
N ARG A 249 -5.69 -12.99 8.52
CA ARG A 249 -4.94 -12.73 9.76
C ARG A 249 -5.48 -11.49 10.42
N ASP A 250 -5.51 -11.50 11.75
CA ASP A 250 -5.90 -10.34 12.54
C ASP A 250 -4.89 -9.19 12.32
N PRO A 251 -5.32 -8.02 11.80
CA PRO A 251 -4.43 -6.92 11.48
C PRO A 251 -3.72 -6.34 12.72
N ARG A 252 -4.31 -6.49 13.91
CA ARG A 252 -3.73 -6.02 15.18
C ARG A 252 -2.40 -6.70 15.49
N MET A 253 -2.21 -7.94 15.03
CA MET A 253 -0.96 -8.69 15.24
C MET A 253 0.25 -7.98 14.64
N GLN A 254 0.06 -7.25 13.53
CA GLN A 254 1.14 -6.52 12.87
C GLN A 254 1.60 -5.33 13.72
N PHE A 255 0.65 -4.61 14.33
CA PHE A 255 0.95 -3.52 15.27
C PHE A 255 1.55 -4.03 16.58
N HIS A 256 1.09 -5.18 17.09
CA HIS A 256 1.74 -5.81 18.26
C HIS A 256 3.20 -6.16 17.98
N ALA A 257 3.48 -6.76 16.83
CA ALA A 257 4.85 -7.05 16.41
C ALA A 257 5.68 -5.77 16.32
N TRP A 258 5.12 -4.71 15.74
CA TRP A 258 5.75 -3.39 15.68
C TRP A 258 6.06 -2.80 17.05
N PHE A 259 5.08 -2.71 17.94
CA PHE A 259 5.27 -2.16 19.30
C PHE A 259 6.24 -2.98 20.13
N ARG A 260 6.31 -4.31 19.91
CA ARG A 260 7.33 -5.15 20.53
C ARG A 260 8.74 -4.74 20.08
N VAL A 261 8.95 -4.45 18.79
CA VAL A 261 10.25 -3.96 18.28
C VAL A 261 10.61 -2.65 18.96
N LEU A 262 9.68 -1.69 19.03
CA LEU A 262 9.91 -0.42 19.71
C LEU A 262 10.26 -0.61 21.20
N GLY A 263 9.53 -1.48 21.89
CA GLY A 263 9.77 -1.82 23.30
C GLY A 263 11.15 -2.45 23.53
N LEU A 264 11.58 -3.40 22.69
CA LEU A 264 12.89 -4.06 22.78
C LEU A 264 14.07 -3.10 22.51
N LEU A 265 13.83 -2.06 21.71
CA LEU A 265 14.79 -0.98 21.46
C LEU A 265 14.73 0.14 22.51
N GLY A 266 13.77 0.08 23.43
CA GLY A 266 13.50 1.16 24.40
C GLY A 266 13.23 2.48 23.71
N ILE A 267 12.45 2.44 22.62
CA ILE A 267 12.04 3.63 21.87
C ILE A 267 10.83 4.24 22.55
N LYS A 268 10.95 5.53 22.83
CA LYS A 268 9.85 6.43 23.18
C LYS A 268 9.99 7.62 22.25
N HIS A 269 9.00 7.85 21.41
CA HIS A 269 8.97 9.02 20.55
C HIS A 269 8.72 10.27 21.39
N ASP A 270 9.39 11.36 21.06
CA ASP A 270 9.15 12.70 21.60
C ASP A 270 7.97 13.41 20.90
N HIS A 271 7.47 12.82 19.82
CA HIS A 271 6.32 13.26 19.05
C HIS A 271 5.26 12.16 18.95
N LYS A 272 4.05 12.57 18.52
CA LYS A 272 2.96 11.64 18.25
C LYS A 272 3.18 10.94 16.90
N VAL A 273 3.21 9.62 16.92
CA VAL A 273 3.27 8.80 15.70
C VAL A 273 1.86 8.51 15.18
N ASP A 274 1.63 8.75 13.89
CA ASP A 274 0.39 8.42 13.18
C ASP A 274 0.41 6.96 12.70
N TYR A 275 -0.27 6.09 13.45
CA TYR A 275 -0.40 4.66 13.11
C TYR A 275 -1.65 4.41 12.27
N ARG A 276 -1.46 3.84 11.06
CA ARG A 276 -2.53 3.60 10.09
C ARG A 276 -2.59 2.16 9.62
N TYR A 277 -3.80 1.64 9.47
CA TYR A 277 -4.06 0.38 8.80
C TYR A 277 -4.61 0.65 7.41
N GLY A 278 -3.87 0.25 6.38
CA GLY A 278 -4.28 0.39 4.99
C GLY A 278 -4.95 -0.88 4.46
N MET A 279 -5.92 -0.72 3.56
CA MET A 279 -6.61 -1.84 2.94
C MET A 279 -6.91 -1.58 1.46
N CYS A 280 -6.60 -2.57 0.63
CA CYS A 280 -6.99 -2.62 -0.78
C CYS A 280 -6.87 -4.07 -1.28
N HIS A 281 -7.37 -4.34 -2.47
CA HIS A 281 -7.18 -5.62 -3.14
C HIS A 281 -6.07 -5.56 -4.16
N GLN A 282 -5.30 -6.64 -4.24
CA GLN A 282 -4.30 -6.81 -5.28
C GLN A 282 -4.37 -8.23 -5.81
N ASN A 283 -4.52 -8.39 -7.13
CA ASN A 283 -4.44 -9.70 -7.74
C ASN A 283 -2.97 -10.16 -7.82
N HIS A 284 -2.70 -11.39 -7.40
CA HIS A 284 -1.36 -11.99 -7.40
C HIS A 284 -0.97 -12.67 -8.72
N SER A 285 -1.82 -12.63 -9.74
CA SER A 285 -1.52 -13.19 -11.05
C SER A 285 -0.25 -12.55 -11.63
N ARG A 286 0.79 -13.36 -11.88
CA ARG A 286 2.02 -12.92 -12.55
C ARG A 286 1.66 -12.22 -13.88
N GLY A 287 2.18 -11.02 -14.08
CA GLY A 287 1.98 -10.25 -15.32
C GLY A 287 0.71 -9.39 -15.39
N ALA A 288 -0.18 -9.43 -14.41
CA ALA A 288 -1.38 -8.57 -14.37
C ALA A 288 -1.03 -7.15 -13.89
N GLN A 289 -0.18 -6.44 -14.63
CA GLN A 289 0.04 -5.02 -14.39
C GLN A 289 -1.15 -4.22 -14.92
N PHE A 290 -1.67 -3.36 -14.07
CA PHE A 290 -2.63 -2.31 -14.42
C PHE A 290 -2.03 -1.40 -15.51
N GLY A 291 -2.75 -1.17 -16.61
CA GLY A 291 -2.42 -0.10 -17.55
C GLY A 291 -2.71 1.25 -16.89
N GLN A 292 -1.87 2.27 -17.10
CA GLN A 292 -1.94 3.53 -16.32
C GLN A 292 -3.17 4.40 -16.60
N ASP A 293 -3.89 4.10 -17.69
CA ASP A 293 -5.08 4.83 -18.09
C ASP A 293 -6.38 4.20 -17.55
N ARG A 294 -7.41 5.04 -17.48
CA ARG A 294 -8.73 4.68 -16.94
C ARG A 294 -9.45 3.57 -17.72
N ASN A 295 -9.14 3.40 -19.01
CA ASN A 295 -9.80 2.38 -19.85
C ASN A 295 -9.20 1.00 -19.58
N ALA A 296 -7.87 0.91 -19.51
CA ALA A 296 -7.16 -0.30 -19.10
C ALA A 296 -7.55 -0.71 -17.68
N ALA A 297 -7.76 0.27 -16.80
CA ALA A 297 -8.32 0.05 -15.46
C ALA A 297 -9.69 -0.65 -15.51
N ALA A 298 -10.63 -0.08 -16.25
CA ALA A 298 -12.00 -0.58 -16.35
C ALA A 298 -12.04 -2.01 -16.92
N GLU A 299 -11.26 -2.26 -17.98
CA GLU A 299 -11.18 -3.58 -18.59
C GLU A 299 -10.56 -4.63 -17.66
N TRP A 300 -9.59 -4.21 -16.85
CA TRP A 300 -9.02 -5.07 -15.81
C TRP A 300 -10.04 -5.41 -14.72
N VAL A 301 -10.80 -4.42 -14.24
CA VAL A 301 -11.86 -4.61 -13.23
C VAL A 301 -12.89 -5.62 -13.71
N ARG A 302 -13.31 -5.51 -14.98
CA ARG A 302 -14.23 -6.45 -15.61
C ARG A 302 -13.69 -7.88 -15.59
N LYS A 303 -12.43 -8.08 -16.00
CA LYS A 303 -11.78 -9.40 -16.00
C LYS A 303 -11.55 -9.97 -14.60
N ASP A 304 -11.21 -9.12 -13.62
CA ASP A 304 -11.04 -9.55 -12.23
C ASP A 304 -12.37 -10.03 -11.64
N GLU A 305 -13.47 -9.33 -11.94
CA GLU A 305 -14.81 -9.75 -11.53
C GLU A 305 -15.23 -11.06 -12.20
N GLU A 306 -15.04 -11.22 -13.51
CA GLU A 306 -15.32 -12.47 -14.22
C GLU A 306 -14.60 -13.67 -13.58
N ARG A 307 -13.32 -13.49 -13.22
CA ARG A 307 -12.51 -14.52 -12.52
C ARG A 307 -13.03 -14.79 -11.11
N PHE A 308 -13.42 -13.75 -10.38
CA PHE A 308 -13.97 -13.89 -9.04
C PHE A 308 -15.28 -14.68 -9.08
N GLN A 309 -16.22 -14.32 -9.97
CA GLN A 309 -17.49 -15.03 -10.13
C GLN A 309 -17.28 -16.49 -10.56
N SER A 310 -16.32 -16.75 -11.45
CA SER A 310 -15.94 -18.12 -11.84
C SER A 310 -15.42 -18.92 -10.64
N SER A 311 -14.58 -18.31 -9.81
CA SER A 311 -14.03 -18.95 -8.60
C SER A 311 -15.10 -19.19 -7.54
N LEU A 312 -16.01 -18.23 -7.35
CA LEU A 312 -17.14 -18.34 -6.44
C LEU A 312 -18.09 -19.49 -6.86
N LYS A 313 -18.39 -19.61 -8.15
CA LYS A 313 -19.19 -20.71 -8.69
C LYS A 313 -18.55 -22.07 -8.39
N THR A 314 -17.29 -22.25 -8.73
CA THR A 314 -16.56 -23.50 -8.45
C THR A 314 -16.52 -23.80 -6.95
N PHE A 315 -16.31 -22.78 -6.11
CA PHE A 315 -16.32 -22.94 -4.66
C PHE A 315 -17.68 -23.43 -4.16
N CYS A 316 -18.78 -22.80 -4.59
CA CYS A 316 -20.14 -23.22 -4.23
C CYS A 316 -20.44 -24.66 -4.67
N GLU A 317 -20.06 -25.04 -5.89
CA GLU A 317 -20.25 -26.40 -6.42
C GLU A 317 -19.50 -27.45 -5.58
N VAL A 318 -18.25 -27.18 -5.20
CA VAL A 318 -17.43 -28.08 -4.40
C VAL A 318 -17.92 -28.19 -2.96
N ASP A 319 -18.38 -27.09 -2.37
CA ASP A 319 -18.90 -27.05 -0.98
C ASP A 319 -20.37 -27.49 -0.87
N GLY A 320 -21.02 -27.82 -2.00
CA GLY A 320 -22.43 -28.22 -2.04
C GLY A 320 -23.40 -27.09 -1.71
N ARG A 321 -23.00 -25.82 -1.90
CA ARG A 321 -23.83 -24.64 -1.65
C ARG A 321 -24.48 -24.11 -2.93
N TYR A 322 -25.61 -23.44 -2.77
CA TYR A 322 -26.26 -22.73 -3.87
C TYR A 322 -25.42 -21.53 -4.32
N TYR A 323 -25.07 -21.50 -5.60
CA TYR A 323 -24.48 -20.32 -6.24
C TYR A 323 -25.60 -19.37 -6.67
N SER A 324 -25.61 -18.16 -6.10
CA SER A 324 -26.53 -17.08 -6.51
C SER A 324 -26.01 -16.44 -7.80
N SER A 325 -26.89 -16.22 -8.78
CA SER A 325 -26.48 -15.53 -10.01
C SER A 325 -26.10 -14.08 -9.70
N PRO A 326 -25.23 -13.44 -10.50
CA PRO A 326 -24.79 -12.06 -10.25
C PRO A 326 -25.95 -11.06 -10.06
N GLU A 327 -27.07 -11.28 -10.76
CA GLU A 327 -28.28 -10.45 -10.69
C GLU A 327 -29.01 -10.54 -9.35
N SER A 328 -28.81 -11.61 -8.58
CA SER A 328 -29.40 -11.79 -7.26
C SER A 328 -28.41 -11.54 -6.11
N GLN A 329 -27.22 -11.01 -6.41
CA GLN A 329 -26.16 -10.72 -5.43
C GLN A 329 -26.19 -9.27 -4.90
N GLY A 330 -27.17 -8.45 -5.29
CA GLY A 330 -27.26 -7.05 -4.84
C GLY A 330 -26.14 -6.15 -5.36
N LEU A 331 -25.62 -6.43 -6.57
CA LEU A 331 -24.47 -5.72 -7.13
C LEU A 331 -24.77 -4.26 -7.49
N GLU A 332 -26.05 -3.91 -7.62
CA GLU A 332 -26.56 -2.56 -7.80
C GLU A 332 -26.29 -1.64 -6.61
N GLU A 333 -26.15 -2.21 -5.40
CA GLU A 333 -25.83 -1.45 -4.18
C GLU A 333 -24.31 -1.23 -4.02
N VAL A 334 -23.49 -1.94 -4.81
CA VAL A 334 -22.04 -1.84 -4.75
C VAL A 334 -21.59 -0.52 -5.39
N PRO A 335 -20.76 0.28 -4.69
CA PRO A 335 -20.23 1.51 -5.27
C PRO A 335 -19.29 1.24 -6.45
N GLN A 336 -19.08 2.26 -7.28
CA GLN A 336 -18.06 2.26 -8.33
C GLN A 336 -16.69 1.87 -7.78
N GLN A 337 -15.90 1.13 -8.55
CA GLN A 337 -14.58 0.67 -8.14
C GLN A 337 -13.57 1.84 -8.16
N ALA A 338 -12.88 2.06 -7.05
CA ALA A 338 -11.75 2.97 -6.97
C ALA A 338 -10.42 2.22 -7.11
N ILE A 339 -9.46 2.86 -7.77
CA ILE A 339 -8.06 2.46 -7.83
C ILE A 339 -7.29 3.31 -6.82
N GLY A 340 -6.67 2.67 -5.85
CA GLY A 340 -6.13 3.30 -4.66
C GLY A 340 -6.14 2.36 -3.47
N PHE A 341 -6.26 2.92 -2.28
CA PHE A 341 -6.39 2.17 -1.03
C PHE A 341 -7.08 2.99 0.05
N TRP A 342 -7.66 2.31 1.03
CA TRP A 342 -8.16 2.92 2.26
C TRP A 342 -7.06 3.08 3.27
N LEU A 343 -7.16 4.11 4.11
CA LEU A 343 -6.42 4.25 5.36
C LEU A 343 -7.38 4.44 6.53
N PHE A 344 -7.28 3.55 7.51
CA PHE A 344 -7.96 3.65 8.78
C PHE A 344 -6.98 4.07 9.88
N PRO A 345 -7.39 4.92 10.83
CA PRO A 345 -6.59 5.14 12.02
C PRO A 345 -6.53 3.87 12.86
N LEU A 346 -5.42 3.62 13.58
CA LEU A 346 -5.23 2.42 14.40
C LEU A 346 -6.37 2.16 15.39
N LYS A 347 -6.98 3.23 15.94
CA LYS A 347 -8.15 3.14 16.84
C LYS A 347 -9.34 2.37 16.23
N SER A 348 -9.42 2.30 14.92
CA SER A 348 -10.46 1.51 14.22
C SER A 348 -10.32 0.01 14.39
N LEU A 349 -9.15 -0.44 14.86
CA LEU A 349 -8.89 -1.84 15.18
C LEU A 349 -9.03 -2.12 16.69
N GLU A 350 -9.35 -1.14 17.53
CA GLU A 350 -9.35 -1.32 18.98
C GLU A 350 -10.46 -2.27 19.49
N PRO A 351 -10.25 -2.95 20.63
CA PRO A 351 -9.07 -2.86 21.49
C PRO A 351 -7.87 -3.63 20.93
N LEU A 352 -6.68 -3.03 21.10
CA LEU A 352 -5.41 -3.74 21.03
C LEU A 352 -5.25 -4.53 22.31
N VAL A 353 -4.99 -5.83 22.22
CA VAL A 353 -4.99 -6.70 23.40
C VAL A 353 -3.58 -6.75 24.01
N ASP A 354 -3.47 -6.91 25.33
CA ASP A 354 -2.17 -6.98 26.01
C ASP A 354 -1.26 -8.10 25.41
N PRO A 355 -0.03 -7.76 24.97
CA PRO A 355 0.96 -8.72 24.47
C PRO A 355 1.18 -9.93 25.39
N GLY A 356 1.14 -9.75 26.71
CA GLY A 356 1.42 -10.81 27.71
C GLY A 356 0.36 -11.92 27.75
N ILE A 357 -0.87 -11.61 27.32
CA ILE A 357 -1.99 -12.57 27.26
C ILE A 357 -1.91 -13.40 25.97
N TRP A 358 -1.37 -12.85 24.87
CA TRP A 358 -1.32 -13.51 23.56
C TRP A 358 -0.24 -14.58 23.44
N PHE A 359 0.98 -14.34 23.93
CA PHE A 359 2.08 -15.31 23.79
C PHE A 359 1.86 -16.58 24.61
N ARG A 360 1.16 -16.48 25.75
CA ARG A 360 0.84 -17.64 26.61
C ARG A 360 -0.08 -18.65 25.90
N ASN A 361 -0.96 -18.16 25.03
CA ASN A 361 -1.86 -18.99 24.22
C ASN A 361 -1.26 -19.50 22.91
N TYR A 362 -0.13 -18.93 22.47
CA TYR A 362 0.56 -19.38 21.25
C TYR A 362 1.61 -20.48 21.55
N ALA A 363 2.25 -20.42 22.72
CA ALA A 363 3.27 -21.38 23.14
C ALA A 363 2.69 -22.62 23.86
N GLY A 364 1.46 -22.55 24.36
CA GLY A 364 0.81 -23.64 25.09
C GLY A 364 -0.56 -23.95 24.50
N ARG A 365 -0.68 -25.15 23.92
CA ARG A 365 -1.92 -25.86 23.53
C ARG A 365 -2.45 -25.62 22.10
N ARG A 366 -2.53 -26.75 21.37
CA ARG A 366 -3.49 -27.04 20.29
C ARG A 366 -4.95 -27.04 20.81
N THR A 367 -5.38 -26.03 21.55
CA THR A 367 -6.78 -25.89 21.94
C THR A 367 -7.51 -25.07 20.88
N ARG A 368 -8.34 -25.77 20.10
CA ARG A 368 -9.29 -25.30 19.07
C ARG A 368 -10.34 -24.28 19.55
N GLY A 369 -10.08 -23.48 20.60
CA GLY A 369 -11.16 -22.89 21.40
C GLY A 369 -11.26 -21.36 21.54
N HIS A 370 -10.19 -20.55 21.50
CA HIS A 370 -10.28 -19.23 22.16
C HIS A 370 -9.75 -17.98 21.47
N PHE A 371 -9.46 -18.00 20.17
CA PHE A 371 -9.36 -16.75 19.41
C PHE A 371 -10.03 -16.91 18.07
N TYR A 372 -11.32 -16.58 18.01
CA TYR A 372 -11.91 -16.15 16.74
C TYR A 372 -11.06 -14.98 16.27
N PHE A 373 -10.21 -15.20 15.25
CA PHE A 373 -9.62 -14.12 14.49
C PHE A 373 -10.77 -13.20 14.12
N LYS A 374 -10.85 -11.99 14.68
CA LYS A 374 -11.82 -11.00 14.20
C LYS A 374 -11.32 -10.53 12.85
N ARG A 375 -11.59 -11.35 11.83
CA ARG A 375 -11.30 -11.08 10.42
C ARG A 375 -12.31 -10.13 9.83
N VAL A 376 -13.46 -9.99 10.49
CA VAL A 376 -14.51 -9.03 10.15
C VAL A 376 -14.62 -8.05 11.31
N LEU A 377 -14.51 -6.76 11.00
CA LEU A 377 -14.57 -5.67 11.96
C LEU A 377 -15.69 -4.71 11.59
N ASP A 378 -16.39 -4.22 12.60
CA ASP A 378 -17.24 -3.04 12.49
C ASP A 378 -16.37 -1.79 12.61
N MET A 379 -16.27 -1.06 11.50
CA MET A 379 -15.47 0.16 11.37
C MET A 379 -16.36 1.41 11.17
N THR A 380 -17.67 1.32 11.42
CA THR A 380 -18.63 2.44 11.24
C THR A 380 -18.23 3.72 11.97
N LYS A 381 -17.62 3.60 13.16
CA LYS A 381 -17.14 4.73 13.96
C LYS A 381 -15.96 5.49 13.33
N HIS A 382 -15.29 4.89 12.35
CA HIS A 382 -14.07 5.41 11.74
C HIS A 382 -14.10 5.23 10.23
N LYS A 383 -14.72 6.20 9.53
CA LYS A 383 -14.71 6.24 8.08
C LYS A 383 -13.27 6.26 7.54
N PRO A 384 -12.94 5.46 6.51
CA PRO A 384 -11.59 5.42 5.95
C PRO A 384 -11.31 6.68 5.13
N GLU A 385 -10.08 7.18 5.21
CA GLU A 385 -9.52 8.07 4.18
C GLU A 385 -9.37 7.27 2.88
N LEU A 386 -9.75 7.86 1.74
CA LEU A 386 -9.57 7.24 0.42
C LEU A 386 -8.33 7.86 -0.25
N CYS A 387 -7.28 7.04 -0.42
CA CYS A 387 -6.09 7.42 -1.17
C CYS A 387 -6.28 7.00 -2.63
N LEU A 388 -6.73 7.94 -3.46
CA LEU A 388 -7.13 7.74 -4.84
C LEU A 388 -5.94 7.90 -5.78
N SER A 389 -5.61 6.87 -6.55
CA SER A 389 -4.53 6.92 -7.53
C SER A 389 -4.75 8.02 -8.58
N ILE A 390 -3.72 8.84 -8.81
CA ILE A 390 -3.71 9.82 -9.90
C ILE A 390 -3.46 9.06 -11.22
N MET A 391 -4.47 9.00 -12.08
CA MET A 391 -4.38 8.40 -13.42
C MET A 391 -3.99 9.44 -14.47
N HIS A 392 -3.24 9.03 -15.49
CA HIS A 392 -2.73 9.91 -16.55
C HIS A 392 -3.08 9.40 -17.93
#